data_AF-A0A6C0BVH6-F1
#
_entry.id   AF-A0A6C0BVH6-F1
#
_cell.length_a   1.000
_cell.length_b   1.000
_cell.length_c   1.000
_cell.angle_alpha   90.00
_cell.angle_beta   90.00
_cell.angle_gamma   90.00
#
_symmetry.space_group_name_H-M   'P 1'
#
loop_
_entity.id
_entity.type
_entity.pdbx_description
1 polymer ?
#
loop_
_entity_poly.entity_id
_entity_poly.type
_entity_poly.pdbx_seq_one_letter_code
_entity_poly.pdbx_strand_id
1 'polypeptide(L)'
;MALESICTPALIYLVFSIIQIILDTGKGLYNTAFLKIFVTFLFTIFLNYLCDSGLGVISWIIVFIPFILMSIIISILLLMLGLDPTTGKLKMYGNEANKPVADPRKHQLQTKTSLLKHLDDELNAIDYSELDKC
;
A
#
# COMPACT_ATOMS: atom_id res chain seq x y z
N MET A 1 -7.91 7.49 38.21
CA MET A 1 -7.33 8.83 38.45
C MET A 1 -6.07 9.10 37.63
N ALA A 2 -5.20 8.11 37.34
CA ALA A 2 -4.03 8.32 36.44
C ALA A 2 -4.34 8.34 34.93
N LEU A 3 -5.58 8.02 34.53
CA LEU A 3 -6.08 8.27 33.17
C LEU A 3 -6.65 9.69 33.01
N GLU A 4 -6.75 10.49 34.08
CA GLU A 4 -7.17 11.90 33.99
C GLU A 4 -6.01 12.82 33.55
N SER A 5 -4.76 12.37 33.65
CA SER A 5 -3.59 13.17 33.26
C SER A 5 -3.11 12.92 31.83
N ILE A 6 -3.74 11.99 31.10
CA ILE A 6 -3.49 11.78 29.67
C ILE A 6 -4.80 11.95 28.93
N CYS A 7 -4.81 12.87 27.97
CA CYS A 7 -6.04 13.22 27.30
C CYS A 7 -6.41 12.18 26.26
N THR A 8 -7.68 11.79 26.27
CA THR A 8 -8.28 10.82 25.33
C THR A 8 -7.87 11.06 23.88
N PRO A 9 -7.93 12.29 23.33
CA PRO A 9 -7.47 12.56 21.96
C PRO A 9 -5.96 12.36 21.74
N ALA A 10 -5.11 12.64 22.75
CA ALA A 10 -3.66 12.45 22.66
C ALA A 10 -3.27 10.96 22.62
N LEU A 11 -3.94 10.14 23.44
CA LEU A 11 -3.73 8.69 23.44
C LEU A 11 -4.16 8.04 22.12
N ILE A 12 -5.32 8.42 21.59
CA ILE A 12 -5.81 7.90 20.30
C ILE A 12 -4.86 8.29 19.17
N TYR A 13 -4.41 9.54 19.15
CA TYR A 13 -3.45 10.03 18.15
C TYR A 13 -2.12 9.24 18.19
N LEU A 14 -1.59 8.99 19.39
CA LEU A 14 -0.35 8.23 19.57
C LEU A 14 -0.47 6.80 19.01
N VAL A 15 -1.55 6.08 19.35
CA VAL A 15 -1.78 4.71 18.85
C VAL A 15 -1.95 4.71 17.34
N PHE A 16 -2.73 5.65 16.80
CA PHE A 16 -2.96 5.76 15.36
C PHE A 16 -1.67 6.05 14.59
N SER A 17 -0.85 6.99 15.09
CA SER A 17 0.44 7.32 14.49
C SER A 17 1.40 6.14 14.50
N ILE A 18 1.46 5.36 15.59
CA ILE A 18 2.32 4.16 15.65
C ILE A 18 1.94 3.16 14.55
N ILE A 19 0.64 2.90 14.37
CA ILE A 19 0.15 2.00 13.32
C ILE A 19 0.58 2.52 11.94
N GLN A 20 0.43 3.82 11.68
CA GLN A 20 0.85 4.41 10.41
C GLN A 20 2.35 4.28 10.17
N ILE A 21 3.19 4.54 11.18
CA ILE A 21 4.65 4.44 11.08
C ILE A 21 5.05 3.00 10.71
N ILE A 22 4.39 2.01 11.29
CA ILE A 22 4.60 0.59 10.97
C ILE A 22 4.24 0.31 9.50
N LEU A 23 3.10 0.83 9.00
CA LEU A 23 2.65 0.65 7.62
C LEU A 23 3.57 1.34 6.60
N ASP A 24 4.20 2.45 6.96
CA ASP A 24 5.12 3.18 6.09
C ASP A 24 6.51 2.54 6.10
N THR A 25 6.94 2.04 7.25
CA THR A 25 8.17 1.25 7.39
C THR A 25 8.08 -0.05 6.59
N GLY A 26 6.92 -0.71 6.58
CA GLY A 26 6.68 -1.91 5.77
C GLY A 26 6.78 -1.69 4.25
N LYS A 27 6.65 -0.44 3.77
CA LYS A 27 6.84 -0.08 2.35
C LYS A 27 8.28 0.35 2.02
N GLY A 28 9.20 0.30 3.00
CA GLY A 28 10.60 0.73 2.85
C GLY A 28 10.80 2.25 2.81
N LEU A 29 9.77 3.05 3.15
CA LEU A 29 9.81 4.52 3.11
C LEU A 29 10.32 5.11 4.43
N TYR A 30 11.58 4.81 4.79
CA TYR A 30 12.17 5.22 6.07
C TYR A 30 12.27 6.74 6.26
N ASN A 31 12.56 7.49 5.18
CA ASN A 31 12.61 8.95 5.23
C ASN A 31 11.28 9.57 5.67
N THR A 32 10.18 9.00 5.20
CA THR A 32 8.83 9.45 5.56
C THR A 32 8.47 9.03 6.99
N ALA A 33 8.90 7.84 7.42
CA ALA A 33 8.67 7.35 8.78
C ALA A 33 9.34 8.25 9.84
N PHE A 34 10.57 8.71 9.59
CA PHE A 34 11.28 9.62 10.50
C PHE A 34 10.53 10.95 10.70
N LEU A 35 10.05 11.53 9.60
CA LEU A 35 9.24 12.76 9.65
C LEU A 35 7.95 12.55 10.45
N LYS A 36 7.27 11.41 10.27
CA LYS A 36 6.05 11.08 11.02
C LYS A 36 6.29 10.91 12.52
N ILE A 37 7.43 10.37 12.93
CA ILE A 37 7.81 10.26 14.35
C ILE A 37 7.96 11.66 14.96
N PHE A 38 8.71 12.55 14.30
CA PHE A 38 8.91 13.92 14.78
C PHE A 38 7.59 14.69 14.88
N VAL A 39 6.77 14.61 13.84
CA VAL A 39 5.44 15.24 13.81
C VAL A 39 4.56 14.68 14.92
N THR A 40 4.55 13.36 15.13
CA THR A 40 3.75 12.72 16.18
C THR A 40 4.16 13.20 17.57
N PHE A 41 5.46 13.34 17.83
CA PHE A 41 5.97 13.85 19.10
C PHE A 41 5.52 15.30 19.34
N LEU A 42 5.64 16.16 18.32
CA LEU A 42 5.23 17.56 18.39
C LEU A 42 3.73 17.71 18.66
N PHE A 43 2.89 16.95 17.94
CA PHE A 43 1.45 16.96 18.16
C PHE A 43 1.06 16.41 19.54
N THR A 44 1.75 15.37 20.02
CA THR A 44 1.47 14.79 21.36
C THR A 44 1.70 15.82 22.46
N ILE A 45 2.80 16.58 22.40
CA ILE A 45 3.08 17.66 23.36
C ILE A 45 2.02 18.75 23.26
N PHE A 46 1.66 19.16 22.04
CA PHE A 46 0.65 20.20 21.81
C PHE A 46 -0.72 19.80 22.36
N LEU A 47 -1.14 18.55 22.13
CA LEU A 47 -2.40 18.01 22.62
C LEU A 47 -2.42 17.89 24.15
N ASN A 48 -1.28 17.58 24.77
CA ASN A 48 -1.14 17.54 26.23
C ASN A 48 -1.36 18.93 26.84
N TYR A 49 -0.70 19.96 26.28
CA TYR A 49 -0.82 21.34 26.76
C TYR A 49 -2.23 21.93 26.58
N LEU A 50 -2.86 21.69 25.43
CA LEU A 50 -4.23 22.14 25.15
C LEU A 50 -5.26 21.54 26.11
N CYS A 51 -5.01 20.31 26.54
CA CYS A 51 -5.95 19.60 27.39
C CYS A 51 -5.83 20.02 28.87
N ASP A 52 -4.61 20.26 29.35
CA ASP A 52 -4.37 20.87 30.67
C ASP A 52 -5.05 22.26 30.79
N SER A 53 -5.23 22.94 29.66
CA SER A 53 -5.94 24.22 29.60
C SER A 53 -7.47 24.09 29.63
N GLY A 54 -8.04 22.86 29.64
CA GLY A 54 -9.48 22.60 29.69
C GLY A 54 -10.20 22.60 28.34
N LEU A 55 -9.48 22.61 27.21
CA LEU A 55 -10.05 22.76 25.86
C LEU A 55 -10.17 21.42 25.10
N GLY A 56 -10.81 20.43 25.71
CA GLY A 56 -11.00 19.09 25.11
C GLY A 56 -11.63 19.11 23.70
N VAL A 57 -12.53 20.06 23.44
CA VAL A 57 -13.22 20.21 22.14
C VAL A 57 -12.25 20.57 21.01
N ILE A 58 -11.27 21.45 21.26
CA ILE A 58 -10.31 21.88 20.25
C ILE A 58 -9.34 20.75 19.90
N SER A 59 -8.96 19.95 20.91
CA SER A 59 -8.13 18.76 20.72
C SER A 59 -8.78 17.74 19.76
N TRP A 60 -10.11 17.58 19.83
CA TRP A 60 -10.85 16.68 18.93
C TRP A 60 -10.85 17.16 17.47
N ILE A 61 -10.97 18.48 17.23
CA ILE A 61 -10.88 19.05 15.87
C ILE A 61 -9.50 18.81 15.26
N ILE A 62 -8.42 18.93 16.05
CA ILE A 62 -7.06 18.71 15.57
C ILE A 62 -6.84 17.27 15.10
N VAL A 63 -7.40 16.28 15.80
CA VAL A 63 -7.32 14.86 15.40
C VAL A 63 -8.14 14.59 14.13
N PHE A 64 -9.18 15.39 13.87
CA PHE A 64 -10.03 15.25 12.68
C PHE A 64 -9.32 15.68 11.39
N ILE A 65 -8.51 16.74 11.42
CA ILE A 65 -7.79 17.28 10.27
C ILE A 65 -6.94 16.22 9.53
N PRO A 66 -6.03 15.46 10.19
CA PRO A 66 -5.22 14.44 9.51
C PRO A 66 -6.08 13.26 9.03
N PHE A 67 -7.16 12.91 9.74
CA PHE A 67 -8.05 11.83 9.30
C PHE A 67 -8.78 12.20 8.00
N ILE A 68 -9.25 13.44 7.90
CA ILE A 68 -9.88 13.97 6.68
C ILE A 68 -8.87 14.05 5.53
N LEU A 69 -7.65 14.55 5.78
CA LEU A 69 -6.61 14.61 4.74
C LEU A 69 -6.23 13.21 4.22
N MET A 70 -6.06 12.23 5.12
CA MET A 70 -5.74 10.85 4.72
C MET A 70 -6.86 10.22 3.90
N SER A 71 -8.13 10.41 4.31
CA SER A 71 -9.27 9.85 3.59
C SER A 71 -9.44 10.48 2.20
N ILE A 72 -9.22 11.78 2.05
CA ILE A 72 -9.29 12.48 0.76
C ILE A 72 -8.20 11.96 -0.19
N ILE A 73 -6.94 11.88 0.26
CA ILE A 73 -5.83 11.41 -0.58
C ILE A 73 -6.08 9.97 -1.06
N ILE A 74 -6.53 9.08 -0.17
CA ILE A 74 -6.85 7.69 -0.52
C ILE A 74 -8.01 7.63 -1.52
N SER A 75 -9.05 8.45 -1.31
CA SER A 75 -10.21 8.51 -2.21
C SER A 75 -9.82 9.00 -3.60
N ILE A 76 -8.98 10.04 -3.70
CA ILE A 76 -8.46 10.54 -4.98
C ILE A 76 -7.59 9.48 -5.64
N LEU A 77 -6.71 8.81 -4.90
CA LEU A 77 -5.86 7.76 -5.42
C LEU A 77 -6.69 6.62 -6.02
N LEU A 78 -7.75 6.18 -5.34
CA LEU A 78 -8.64 5.14 -5.84
C LEU A 78 -9.47 5.59 -7.04
N LEU A 79 -9.91 6.84 -7.06
CA LEU A 79 -10.63 7.44 -8.20
C LEU A 79 -9.73 7.54 -9.44
N MET A 80 -8.48 8.00 -9.26
CA MET A 80 -7.50 8.14 -10.34
C MET A 80 -6.97 6.79 -10.84
N LEU A 81 -6.88 5.79 -9.96
CA LEU A 81 -6.53 4.40 -10.32
C LEU A 81 -7.71 3.58 -10.85
N GLY A 82 -8.94 4.13 -10.83
CA GLY A 82 -10.14 3.44 -11.30
C GLY A 82 -10.48 2.15 -10.53
N LEU A 83 -10.03 2.02 -9.27
CA LEU A 83 -10.25 0.83 -8.46
C LEU A 83 -11.55 0.97 -7.67
N ASP A 84 -12.52 0.08 -7.93
CA ASP A 84 -13.79 0.03 -7.19
C ASP A 84 -13.50 -0.37 -5.72
N PRO A 85 -13.68 0.53 -4.73
CA PRO A 85 -13.22 0.36 -3.35
C PRO A 85 -13.90 -0.79 -2.61
N THR A 86 -14.93 -1.40 -3.22
CA THR A 86 -15.75 -2.45 -2.61
C THR A 86 -15.39 -3.86 -3.10
N THR A 87 -14.62 -4.01 -4.19
CA THR A 87 -14.35 -5.35 -4.77
C THR A 87 -12.89 -5.66 -5.09
N GLY A 88 -11.94 -4.72 -4.97
CA GLY A 88 -10.52 -4.98 -5.24
C GLY A 88 -10.26 -5.57 -6.64
N LYS A 89 -11.24 -5.46 -7.53
CA LYS A 89 -11.31 -6.02 -8.88
C LYS A 89 -11.73 -4.87 -9.77
N LEU A 90 -10.92 -4.60 -10.79
CA LEU A 90 -11.24 -3.65 -11.84
C LEU A 90 -12.59 -4.07 -12.47
N LYS A 91 -13.65 -3.28 -12.26
CA LYS A 91 -14.86 -3.39 -13.08
C LYS A 91 -14.49 -2.87 -14.46
N MET A 92 -14.04 -3.77 -15.32
CA MET A 92 -14.07 -3.54 -16.75
C MET A 92 -15.52 -3.21 -17.10
N TYR A 93 -15.78 -1.97 -17.53
CA TYR A 93 -17.05 -1.57 -18.12
C TYR A 93 -17.22 -2.43 -19.38
N GLY A 94 -17.98 -3.51 -19.23
CA GLY A 94 -18.27 -4.44 -20.30
C GLY A 94 -19.32 -3.84 -21.20
N ASN A 95 -18.89 -3.33 -22.34
CA ASN A 95 -19.48 -3.80 -23.59
C ASN A 95 -18.34 -4.11 -24.54
N GLU A 96 -18.05 -5.40 -24.67
CA GLU A 96 -17.82 -6.11 -25.95
C GLU A 96 -17.15 -7.45 -25.66
N ALA A 97 -17.71 -8.48 -26.30
CA ALA A 97 -17.36 -9.87 -26.14
C ALA A 97 -15.84 -10.11 -26.30
N ASN A 98 -15.32 -11.01 -25.46
CA ASN A 98 -14.02 -11.68 -25.61
C ASN A 98 -12.76 -10.79 -25.44
N LYS A 99 -12.32 -10.59 -24.19
CA LYS A 99 -10.88 -10.47 -23.91
C LYS A 99 -10.45 -11.34 -22.73
N PRO A 100 -9.36 -12.11 -22.86
CA PRO A 100 -8.89 -12.99 -21.81
C PRO A 100 -8.31 -12.15 -20.66
N VAL A 101 -8.68 -12.55 -19.44
CA VAL A 101 -8.15 -12.04 -18.17
C VAL A 101 -6.61 -11.94 -18.26
N ALA A 102 -6.10 -10.73 -18.08
CA ALA A 102 -4.67 -10.48 -17.92
C ALA A 102 -4.24 -11.00 -16.55
N ASP A 103 -3.85 -12.28 -16.50
CA ASP A 103 -3.22 -12.90 -15.34
C ASP A 103 -1.77 -12.37 -15.22
N PRO A 104 -1.41 -11.64 -14.14
CA PRO A 104 -0.04 -11.14 -13.94
C PRO A 104 1.01 -12.26 -13.82
N ARG A 105 0.60 -13.53 -13.70
CA ARG A 105 1.51 -14.69 -13.76
C ARG A 105 1.95 -15.09 -15.17
N LYS A 106 1.33 -14.56 -16.23
CA LYS A 106 1.67 -14.92 -17.62
C LYS A 106 3.05 -14.43 -18.05
N HIS A 107 3.53 -13.31 -17.49
CA HIS A 107 4.84 -12.77 -17.85
C HIS A 107 6.00 -13.68 -17.40
N GLN A 108 5.81 -14.44 -16.32
CA GLN A 108 6.81 -15.40 -15.85
C GLN A 108 6.75 -16.72 -16.63
N LEU A 109 5.58 -17.09 -17.16
CA LEU A 109 5.38 -18.32 -17.92
C LEU A 109 5.94 -18.22 -19.34
N GLN A 110 5.74 -17.08 -20.02
CA GLN A 110 6.20 -16.88 -21.41
C GLN A 110 7.73 -17.01 -21.54
N THR A 111 8.49 -16.38 -20.63
CA THR A 111 9.96 -16.42 -20.64
C THR A 111 10.51 -17.83 -20.39
N LYS A 112 9.83 -18.62 -19.54
CA LYS A 112 10.22 -20.01 -19.28
C LYS A 112 9.91 -20.91 -20.48
N THR A 113 8.77 -20.70 -21.13
CA THR A 113 8.37 -21.46 -22.32
C THR A 113 9.25 -21.16 -23.53
N SER A 114 9.71 -19.91 -23.72
CA SER A 114 10.64 -19.58 -24.80
C SER A 114 12.02 -20.19 -24.59
N LEU A 115 12.54 -20.18 -23.35
CA LEU A 115 13.81 -20.87 -23.05
C LEU A 115 13.73 -22.38 -23.22
N LEU A 116 12.64 -23.02 -22.77
CA LEU A 116 12.45 -24.46 -22.97
C LEU A 116 12.35 -24.84 -24.45
N LYS A 117 11.74 -24.01 -25.30
CA LYS A 117 11.73 -24.24 -26.75
C LYS A 117 13.12 -24.14 -27.37
N HIS A 118 13.91 -23.13 -26.98
CA HIS A 118 15.28 -23.01 -27.47
C HIS A 118 16.16 -24.20 -27.08
N LEU A 119 15.97 -24.75 -25.86
CA LEU A 119 16.67 -25.96 -25.41
C LEU A 119 16.19 -27.23 -26.15
N ASP A 120 14.91 -27.32 -26.51
CA ASP A 120 14.36 -28.45 -27.28
C ASP A 120 14.85 -28.44 -28.74
N ASP A 121 14.88 -27.27 -29.37
CA ASP A 121 15.41 -27.08 -30.72
C ASP A 121 16.91 -27.41 -30.80
N GLU A 122 17.70 -27.05 -29.78
CA GLU A 122 19.12 -27.45 -29.69
C GLU A 122 19.29 -28.96 -29.53
N LEU A 123 18.44 -29.63 -28.73
CA LEU A 123 18.52 -31.08 -28.55
C LEU A 123 18.16 -31.83 -29.84
N ASN A 124 17.12 -31.39 -30.55
CA ASN A 124 16.67 -32.00 -31.80
C ASN A 124 17.69 -31.79 -32.93
N ALA A 125 18.38 -30.65 -32.98
CA ALA A 125 19.43 -30.42 -33.98
C ALA A 125 20.64 -31.36 -33.80
N ILE A 126 20.97 -31.72 -32.55
CA ILE A 126 22.03 -32.70 -32.25
C ILE A 126 21.62 -34.10 -32.70
N ASP A 127 20.36 -34.49 -32.46
CA ASP A 127 19.80 -35.79 -32.88
C ASP A 127 19.83 -35.97 -34.43
N TYR A 128 19.43 -34.94 -35.18
CA TYR A 128 19.50 -34.96 -36.66
C TYR A 128 20.94 -35.03 -37.20
N SER A 129 21.92 -34.42 -36.51
CA SER A 129 23.32 -34.43 -36.95
C SER A 129 24.03 -35.77 -36.75
N GLU A 130 23.49 -36.62 -35.86
CA GLU A 130 24.00 -37.97 -35.61
C GLU A 130 23.40 -39.00 -36.58
N LEU A 131 22.22 -38.74 -37.16
CA LEU A 131 21.53 -39.64 -38.09
C LEU A 131 22.05 -39.60 -39.54
N ASP A 132 22.69 -38.51 -39.96
CA ASP A 132 23.24 -38.33 -41.34
C ASP A 132 24.67 -38.88 -41.49
N LYS A 133 25.16 -39.59 -40.47
CA LYS A 133 26.54 -40.13 -40.38
C LYS A 133 26.64 -41.66 -40.50
N CYS A 134 25.57 -42.33 -40.95
CA CYS A 134 25.57 -43.75 -41.34
C CYS A 134 25.38 -43.94 -42.84
#